data_AF-A0A8B9RAX0-F1
#
_entry.id   AF-A0A8B9RAX0-F1
#
_cell.length_a   1.000
_cell.length_b   1.000
_cell.length_c   1.000
_cell.angle_alpha   90.00
_cell.angle_beta   90.00
_cell.angle_gamma   90.00
#
_symmetry.space_group_name_H-M   'P 1'
#
loop_
_entity.id
_entity.type
_entity.pdbx_description
1 polymer ?
#
loop_
_entity_poly.entity_id
_entity_poly.type
_entity_poly.pdbx_seq_one_letter_code
_entity_poly.pdbx_strand_id
1 'polypeptide(L)'
;MWEETEVFRCFICMEKLRDARLCPHCSKLCCFSCIRRWLTEQRAQCPHCRAPLQLRELVNCRWAEEVTQQLDTLQLCNLTKHEENDKDKWLNFVIMFFFFINIS
;
A
#
# COMPACT_ATOMS: atom_id res chain seq x y z
N MET A 1 -0.22 4.91 19.62
CA MET A 1 -0.10 5.98 18.62
C MET A 1 0.98 5.55 17.63
N TRP A 2 0.73 4.42 16.95
CA TRP A 2 1.63 3.89 15.93
C TRP A 2 0.97 4.21 14.59
N GLU A 3 1.75 4.73 13.65
CA GLU A 3 1.37 5.15 12.29
C GLU A 3 0.97 3.95 11.40
N GLU A 4 0.04 3.13 11.87
CA GLU A 4 -0.50 1.93 11.21
C GLU A 4 -1.21 2.26 9.88
N THR A 5 -1.53 3.54 9.64
CA THR A 5 -2.15 4.04 8.41
C THR A 5 -1.13 4.40 7.32
N GLU A 6 0.16 4.52 7.64
CA GLU A 6 1.16 4.91 6.64
C GLU A 6 1.52 3.79 5.67
N VAL A 7 1.25 2.54 6.05
CA VAL A 7 1.48 1.36 5.20
C VAL A 7 0.71 1.46 3.88
N PHE A 8 -0.48 2.08 3.90
CA PHE A 8 -1.38 2.21 2.74
C PHE A 8 -1.35 3.59 2.08
N ARG A 9 -0.27 4.35 2.25
CA ARG A 9 -0.05 5.61 1.53
C ARG A 9 0.91 5.43 0.38
N CYS A 10 0.68 6.21 -0.67
CA CYS A 10 1.60 6.27 -1.79
C CYS A 10 2.92 6.92 -1.36
N PHE A 11 4.05 6.23 -1.43
CA PHE A 11 5.34 6.81 -1.03
C PHE A 11 5.83 7.97 -1.92
N ILE A 12 5.12 8.28 -3.02
CA ILE A 12 5.45 9.37 -3.93
C ILE A 12 4.63 10.63 -3.61
N CYS A 13 3.30 10.51 -3.53
CA CYS A 13 2.43 11.66 -3.28
C CYS A 13 1.96 11.77 -1.83
N MET A 14 2.25 10.78 -0.98
CA MET A 14 1.85 10.67 0.43
C MET A 14 0.32 10.61 0.68
N GLU A 15 -0.48 10.57 -0.39
CA GLU A 15 -1.93 10.44 -0.34
C GLU A 15 -2.38 8.97 -0.31
N LYS A 16 -3.69 8.78 -0.09
CA LYS A 16 -4.38 7.50 -0.25
C LYS A 16 -4.09 6.89 -1.64
N LEU A 17 -3.82 5.58 -1.65
CA LEU A 17 -3.54 4.84 -2.88
C LEU A 17 -4.75 4.84 -3.82
N ARG A 18 -4.47 5.04 -5.11
CA ARG A 18 -5.41 4.86 -6.23
C ARG A 18 -4.74 3.99 -7.28
N ASP A 19 -5.42 2.92 -7.70
CA ASP A 19 -4.85 1.91 -8.60
C ASP A 19 -3.46 1.45 -8.10
N ALA A 20 -3.44 0.86 -6.91
CA ALA A 20 -2.23 0.61 -6.15
C ALA A 20 -1.25 -0.34 -6.89
N ARG A 21 0.03 -0.01 -6.81
CA ARG A 21 1.14 -0.79 -7.35
C ARG A 21 2.20 -1.04 -6.29
N LEU A 22 2.71 -2.26 -6.28
CA LEU A 22 3.75 -2.69 -5.38
C LEU A 22 5.07 -2.87 -6.15
N CYS A 23 6.15 -2.32 -5.60
CA CYS A 23 7.50 -2.58 -6.10
C CYS A 23 7.95 -3.99 -5.70
N PRO A 24 8.34 -4.87 -6.64
CA PRO A 24 8.74 -6.24 -6.32
C PRO A 24 10.05 -6.33 -5.50
N HIS A 25 10.87 -5.28 -5.49
CA HIS A 25 12.17 -5.29 -4.82
C HIS A 25 12.12 -4.83 -3.36
N CYS A 26 11.15 -4.00 -2.98
CA CYS A 26 11.08 -3.43 -1.63
C CYS A 26 9.67 -3.35 -1.07
N SER A 27 8.69 -3.92 -1.78
CA SER A 27 7.31 -4.04 -1.37
C SER A 27 6.58 -2.73 -1.03
N LYS A 28 7.16 -1.57 -1.38
CA LYS A 28 6.51 -0.27 -1.16
C LYS A 28 5.38 -0.02 -2.15
N LEU A 29 4.30 0.57 -1.65
CA LEU A 29 3.06 0.85 -2.38
C LEU A 29 3.01 2.27 -2.95
N CYS A 30 2.56 2.40 -4.18
CA CYS A 30 2.39 3.67 -4.88
C CYS A 30 1.16 3.66 -5.79
N CYS A 31 0.67 4.84 -6.16
CA CYS A 31 -0.37 4.95 -7.19
C CYS A 31 0.23 4.65 -8.57
N PHE A 32 -0.52 3.97 -9.43
CA PHE A 32 -0.09 3.67 -10.80
C PHE A 32 0.31 4.93 -11.59
N SER A 33 -0.48 6.01 -11.47
CA SER A 33 -0.18 7.28 -12.15
C SER A 33 1.13 7.92 -11.66
N CYS A 34 1.37 7.90 -10.35
CA CYS A 34 2.59 8.46 -9.74
C CYS A 34 3.84 7.72 -10.20
N ILE A 35 3.84 6.38 -10.14
CA ILE A 35 5.02 5.59 -10.52
C ILE A 35 5.23 5.58 -12.03
N ARG A 36 4.15 5.59 -12.85
CA ARG A 36 4.27 5.76 -14.29
C ARG A 36 4.94 7.09 -14.65
N ARG A 37 4.52 8.18 -14.01
CA ARG A 37 5.15 9.50 -14.22
C ARG A 37 6.63 9.47 -13.86
N TRP A 38 6.96 8.92 -12.69
CA TRP A 38 8.35 8.80 -12.24
C TRP A 38 9.24 8.01 -13.20
N LEU A 39 8.80 6.81 -13.62
CA LEU A 39 9.57 5.95 -14.50
C LEU A 39 9.76 6.54 -15.91
N THR A 40 8.83 7.42 -16.34
CA THR A 40 8.86 8.04 -17.67
C THR A 40 9.65 9.36 -17.68
N GLU A 41 9.50 10.18 -16.64
CA GLU A 41 10.04 11.54 -16.60
C GLU A 41 11.35 11.67 -15.83
N GLN A 42 11.66 10.72 -14.93
CA GLN A 42 12.82 10.82 -14.05
C GLN A 42 13.85 9.73 -14.36
N ARG A 43 13.61 8.50 -13.87
CA ARG A 43 14.54 7.37 -13.99
C ARG A 43 13.78 6.05 -13.95
N ALA A 44 14.25 5.06 -14.70
CA ALA A 44 13.76 3.68 -14.68
C ALA A 44 14.23 2.90 -13.42
N GLN A 45 14.00 3.49 -12.25
CA GLN A 45 14.38 2.95 -10.94
C GLN A 45 13.28 3.25 -9.91
N CYS A 46 13.09 2.35 -8.95
CA CYS A 46 12.21 2.60 -7.82
C CYS A 46 12.67 3.84 -7.02
N PRO A 47 11.80 4.84 -6.75
CA PRO A 47 12.21 6.01 -5.96
C PRO A 47 12.59 5.67 -4.51
N HIS A 48 12.15 4.52 -3.98
CA HIS A 48 12.46 4.09 -2.62
C HIS A 48 13.78 3.29 -2.56
N CYS A 49 13.86 2.12 -3.21
CA CYS A 49 15.03 1.24 -3.09
C CYS A 49 16.09 1.45 -4.18
N ARG A 50 15.82 2.29 -5.18
CA ARG A 50 16.71 2.59 -6.33
C ARG A 50 17.05 1.39 -7.22
N ALA A 51 16.47 0.22 -6.97
CA ALA A 51 16.57 -0.92 -7.87
C ALA A 51 16.01 -0.55 -9.25
N PRO A 52 16.61 -1.05 -10.36
CA PRO A 52 16.04 -0.93 -11.68
C PRO A 52 14.60 -1.40 -11.69
N LEU A 53 13.71 -0.66 -12.34
CA LEU A 53 12.29 -0.96 -12.32
C LEU A 53 11.63 -0.48 -13.60
N GLN A 54 10.83 -1.34 -14.22
CA GLN A 54 9.98 -1.04 -15.36
C GLN A 54 8.51 -1.13 -14.96
N LEU A 55 7.66 -0.41 -15.69
CA LEU A 55 6.24 -0.30 -15.37
C LEU A 55 5.53 -1.66 -15.33
N ARG A 56 5.94 -2.61 -16.18
CA ARG A 56 5.37 -3.96 -16.28
C ARG A 56 5.73 -4.89 -15.12
N GLU A 57 6.80 -4.58 -14.39
CA GLU A 57 7.28 -5.40 -13.27
C GLU A 57 6.53 -5.07 -11.97
N LEU A 58 5.75 -3.99 -11.97
CA LEU A 58 4.92 -3.61 -10.84
C LEU A 58 3.78 -4.59 -10.65
N VAL A 59 3.64 -5.08 -9.41
CA VAL A 59 2.52 -5.94 -9.03
C VAL A 59 1.29 -5.08 -8.78
N ASN A 60 0.17 -5.45 -9.39
CA ASN A 60 -1.12 -4.80 -9.13
C ASN A 60 -1.67 -5.28 -7.79
N CYS A 61 -1.78 -4.36 -6.83
CA CYS A 61 -2.29 -4.64 -5.50
C CYS A 61 -3.81 -4.40 -5.45
N ARG A 62 -4.58 -5.27 -6.10
CA ARG A 62 -6.04 -5.12 -6.29
C ARG A 62 -6.83 -5.06 -4.98
N TRP A 63 -6.31 -5.70 -3.94
CA TRP A 63 -6.96 -5.74 -2.62
C TRP A 63 -6.71 -4.46 -1.82
N ALA A 64 -5.70 -3.64 -2.15
CA ALA A 64 -5.34 -2.46 -1.36
C ALA A 64 -6.49 -1.45 -1.27
N GLU A 65 -7.30 -1.31 -2.31
CA GLU A 65 -8.40 -0.36 -2.35
C GLU A 65 -9.52 -0.75 -1.36
N GLU A 66 -9.90 -2.02 -1.36
CA GLU A 66 -10.87 -2.60 -0.42
C GLU A 66 -10.37 -2.53 1.03
N VAL A 67 -9.09 -2.85 1.26
CA VAL A 67 -8.47 -2.75 2.59
C VAL A 67 -8.44 -1.31 3.09
N THR A 68 -8.07 -0.36 2.23
CA THR A 68 -8.03 1.06 2.64
C THR A 68 -9.45 1.60 2.91
N GLN A 69 -10.46 1.13 2.19
CA GLN A 69 -11.86 1.48 2.44
C GLN A 69 -12.40 0.90 3.75
N GLN A 70 -12.03 -0.35 4.07
CA GLN A 70 -12.37 -0.96 5.36
C GLN A 70 -11.66 -0.26 6.52
N LEU A 71 -10.39 0.12 6.37
CA LEU A 71 -9.65 0.95 7.33
C LEU A 71 -10.35 2.29 7.59
N ASP A 72 -10.73 3.02 6.54
CA ASP A 72 -11.46 4.29 6.69
C ASP A 72 -12.79 4.08 7.44
N THR A 73 -13.51 3.00 7.14
CA THR A 73 -14.79 2.66 7.79
C THR A 73 -14.59 2.31 9.27
N LEU A 74 -13.54 1.55 9.61
CA LEU A 74 -13.20 1.20 10.99
C LEU A 74 -12.75 2.43 11.79
N GLN A 75 -11.98 3.34 11.18
CA GLN A 75 -11.63 4.61 11.82
C GLN A 75 -12.86 5.48 12.12
N LEU A 76 -13.87 5.48 11.24
CA LEU A 76 -15.14 6.16 11.46
C LEU A 76 -15.98 5.52 12.58
N CYS A 77 -15.92 4.19 12.74
CA CYS A 77 -16.66 3.45 13.78
C CYS A 77 -16.04 3.50 15.18
N ASN A 78 -14.77 3.90 15.32
CA ASN A 78 -14.08 4.02 16.60
C ASN A 78 -14.63 5.11 17.55
N LEU A 79 -15.69 5.83 17.15
CA LEU A 79 -16.45 6.71 18.04
C LEU A 79 -17.47 5.96 18.92
N THR A 80 -17.71 4.66 18.68
CA THR A 80 -18.66 3.85 19.46
C THR A 80 -18.12 2.45 19.77
N LYS A 81 -17.36 2.31 20.87
CA LYS A 81 -17.10 1.07 21.67
C LYS A 81 -16.69 -0.21 20.89
N HIS A 82 -15.41 -0.62 20.97
CA HIS A 82 -14.87 -1.95 21.36
C HIS A 82 -13.40 -2.10 20.88
N GLU A 83 -12.39 -1.96 21.75
CA GLU A 83 -10.96 -1.84 21.39
C GLU A 83 -10.23 -3.16 21.02
N GLU A 84 -10.87 -4.33 21.13
CA GLU A 84 -10.19 -5.63 20.88
C GLU A 84 -10.35 -6.16 19.44
N ASN A 85 -11.44 -5.86 18.73
CA ASN A 85 -11.74 -6.50 17.44
C ASN A 85 -11.01 -5.86 16.23
N ASP A 86 -10.49 -4.64 16.40
CA ASP A 86 -9.85 -3.88 15.32
C ASP A 86 -8.39 -4.29 15.08
N LYS A 87 -7.70 -4.74 16.15
CA LYS A 87 -6.31 -5.23 16.06
C LYS A 87 -6.23 -6.53 15.27
N ASP A 88 -7.19 -7.43 15.45
CA ASP A 88 -7.21 -8.72 14.75
C ASP A 88 -7.47 -8.55 13.24
N LYS A 89 -8.33 -7.60 12.86
CA LYS A 89 -8.52 -7.24 11.45
C LYS A 89 -7.26 -6.64 10.85
N TRP A 90 -6.59 -5.75 11.57
CA TRP A 90 -5.33 -5.16 11.13
C TRP A 90 -4.21 -6.21 11.01
N LEU A 91 -4.11 -7.13 11.97
CA LEU A 91 -3.18 -8.26 11.91
C LEU A 91 -3.46 -9.14 10.68
N ASN A 92 -4.74 -9.44 10.41
CA ASN A 92 -5.13 -10.19 9.20
C ASN A 92 -4.75 -9.45 7.91
N PHE A 93 -4.89 -8.12 7.85
CA PHE A 93 -4.46 -7.34 6.68
C PHE A 93 -2.95 -7.37 6.47
N VAL A 94 -2.18 -7.22 7.54
CA VAL A 94 -0.73 -7.28 7.49
C VAL A 94 -0.28 -8.69 7.10
N ILE A 95 -0.92 -9.73 7.63
CA ILE A 95 -0.70 -11.13 7.25
C ILE A 95 -1.02 -11.31 5.76
N MET A 96 -2.14 -10.81 5.25
CA MET A 96 -2.45 -10.85 3.82
C MET A 96 -1.40 -10.13 2.98
N PHE A 97 -0.93 -8.95 3.39
CA PHE A 97 0.14 -8.23 2.70
C PHE A 97 1.43 -9.06 2.64
N PHE A 98 1.84 -9.67 3.76
CA PHE A 98 3.00 -10.56 3.81
C PHE A 98 2.82 -11.82 2.96
N PHE A 99 1.64 -12.43 2.95
CA PHE A 99 1.32 -13.57 2.09
C PHE A 99 1.40 -13.18 0.60
N PHE A 100 0.86 -12.03 0.20
CA PHE A 100 0.94 -11.55 -1.18
C PHE A 100 2.38 -11.27 -1.63
N ILE A 101 3.21 -10.74 -0.74
CA ILE A 101 4.63 -10.47 -1.03
C ILE A 101 5.45 -11.77 -1.13
N ASN A 102 5.14 -12.81 -0.35
CA ASN A 102 5.91 -14.06 -0.32
C ASN A 102 5.42 -15.13 -1.32
N ILE A 103 4.25 -14.96 -1.95
CA ILE A 103 3.68 -15.89 -2.95
C ILE A 103 3.90 -15.41 -4.39
N SER A 104 4.36 -14.17 -4.62
CA SER A 104 4.60 -13.61 -5.96
C SER A 104 6.05 -13.73 -6.42
#